data_AF-A0A2H9ZSM1-F1
#
_entry.id   AF-A0A2H9ZSM1-F1
#
_cell.length_a   1.000
_cell.length_b   1.000
_cell.length_c   1.000
_cell.angle_alpha   90.00
_cell.angle_beta   90.00
_cell.angle_gamma   90.00
#
_symmetry.space_group_name_H-M   'P 1'
#
loop_
_entity.id
_entity.type
_entity.pdbx_description
1 polymer ?
#
loop_
_entity_poly.entity_id
_entity_poly.type
_entity_poly.pdbx_seq_one_letter_code
_entity_poly.pdbx_strand_id
1 'polypeptide(L)'
;MPATAASKGGDEAVQQTLNARSLLWNHALSFIKSICLKCAVELHFPDAILSHGMAATVSELSAALSIPPSKTSRLRVLLRLLSL
;
A
#
# COMPACT_ATOMS: atom_id res chain seq x y z
N MET A 1 11.29 -40.55 -26.00
CA MET A 1 10.25 -40.69 -24.95
C MET A 1 10.95 -40.77 -23.60
N PRO A 2 10.42 -40.23 -22.48
CA PRO A 2 10.04 -38.84 -22.18
C PRO A 2 10.78 -38.31 -20.92
N ALA A 3 11.28 -37.07 -20.94
CA ALA A 3 12.04 -36.46 -19.84
C ALA A 3 11.43 -35.15 -19.29
N THR A 4 10.12 -34.94 -19.39
CA THR A 4 9.51 -33.62 -19.06
C THR A 4 8.31 -33.65 -18.11
N ALA A 5 7.98 -34.77 -17.45
CA ALA A 5 6.82 -34.86 -16.57
C ALA A 5 7.10 -34.54 -15.08
N ALA A 6 8.37 -34.61 -14.63
CA ALA A 6 8.70 -34.50 -13.20
C ALA A 6 8.84 -33.04 -12.68
N SER A 7 9.04 -32.05 -13.56
CA SER A 7 9.22 -30.65 -13.13
C SER A 7 7.90 -29.92 -12.87
N LYS A 8 6.82 -30.28 -13.59
CA LYS A 8 5.55 -29.53 -13.57
C LYS A 8 4.82 -29.57 -12.22
N GLY A 9 4.83 -30.72 -11.55
CA GLY A 9 4.12 -30.90 -10.28
C GLY A 9 4.77 -30.17 -9.09
N GLY A 10 6.10 -30.00 -9.10
CA GLY A 10 6.81 -29.26 -8.06
C GLY A 10 6.54 -27.75 -8.15
N ASP A 11 6.56 -27.19 -9.35
CA ASP A 11 6.33 -25.76 -9.57
C ASP A 11 4.89 -25.35 -9.23
N GLU A 12 3.90 -26.18 -9.57
CA GLU A 12 2.49 -25.92 -9.24
C GLU A 12 2.23 -25.94 -7.72
N ALA A 13 2.81 -26.89 -6.98
CA ALA A 13 2.68 -26.95 -5.53
C ALA A 13 3.33 -25.74 -4.83
N VAL A 14 4.48 -25.28 -5.34
CA VAL A 14 5.14 -24.05 -4.88
C VAL A 14 4.26 -22.84 -5.16
N GLN A 15 3.71 -22.69 -6.36
CA GLN A 15 2.80 -21.59 -6.72
C GLN A 15 1.54 -21.57 -5.85
N GLN A 16 0.92 -22.73 -5.60
CA GLN A 16 -0.24 -22.84 -4.72
C GLN A 16 0.08 -22.41 -3.28
N THR A 17 1.24 -22.81 -2.77
CA THR A 17 1.69 -22.42 -1.42
C THR A 17 1.95 -20.91 -1.33
N LEU A 18 2.57 -20.33 -2.35
CA LEU A 18 2.80 -18.87 -2.43
C LEU A 18 1.47 -18.11 -2.50
N ASN A 19 0.51 -18.58 -3.29
CA ASN A 19 -0.82 -17.98 -3.39
C ASN A 19 -1.62 -18.09 -2.09
N ALA A 20 -1.56 -19.24 -1.41
CA ALA A 20 -2.21 -19.42 -0.11
C ALA A 20 -1.63 -18.45 0.93
N ARG A 21 -0.30 -18.28 0.94
CA ARG A 21 0.37 -17.29 1.80
C ARG A 21 -0.01 -15.87 1.43
N SER A 22 -0.03 -15.50 0.17
CA SER A 22 -0.38 -14.14 -0.24
C SER A 22 -1.82 -13.79 0.15
N LEU A 23 -2.77 -14.71 -0.02
CA LEU A 23 -4.15 -14.54 0.42
C LEU A 23 -4.22 -14.32 1.95
N LEU A 24 -3.53 -15.16 2.73
CA LEU A 24 -3.50 -15.05 4.18
C LEU A 24 -2.89 -13.72 4.63
N TRP A 25 -1.77 -13.30 4.06
CA TRP A 25 -1.11 -12.03 4.39
C TRP A 25 -1.96 -10.83 3.98
N ASN A 26 -2.58 -10.86 2.80
CA ASN A 26 -3.49 -9.80 2.35
C ASN A 26 -4.67 -9.64 3.31
N HIS A 27 -5.24 -10.75 3.78
CA HIS A 27 -6.32 -10.71 4.76
C HIS A 27 -5.83 -10.21 6.13
N ALA A 28 -4.74 -10.79 6.64
CA ALA A 28 -4.17 -10.43 7.94
C ALA A 28 -3.73 -8.96 8.00
N LEU A 29 -3.28 -8.38 6.89
CA LEU A 29 -2.82 -6.99 6.79
C LEU A 29 -3.88 -6.05 6.22
N SER A 30 -5.09 -6.53 5.91
CA SER A 30 -6.17 -5.72 5.35
C SER A 30 -6.54 -4.51 6.23
N PHE A 31 -6.36 -4.63 7.55
CA PHE A 31 -6.60 -3.54 8.50
C PHE A 31 -5.70 -2.32 8.27
N ILE A 32 -4.52 -2.48 7.65
CA ILE A 32 -3.60 -1.38 7.38
C ILE A 32 -4.28 -0.32 6.52
N LYS A 33 -5.07 -0.72 5.51
CA LYS A 33 -5.81 0.24 4.67
C LYS A 33 -6.78 1.08 5.52
N SER A 34 -7.47 0.46 6.47
CA SER A 34 -8.39 1.16 7.37
C SER A 34 -7.66 2.12 8.32
N ILE A 35 -6.51 1.71 8.88
CA ILE A 35 -5.69 2.59 9.72
C ILE A 35 -5.15 3.76 8.90
N CYS A 36 -4.62 3.51 7.69
CA CYS A 36 -4.16 4.57 6.80
C CYS A 36 -5.28 5.54 6.45
N LEU A 37 -6.50 5.04 6.20
CA LEU A 37 -7.66 5.87 5.89
C LEU A 37 -8.05 6.75 7.08
N LYS A 38 -8.10 6.16 8.28
CA LYS A 38 -8.37 6.90 9.52
C LYS A 38 -7.34 8.01 9.73
N CYS A 39 -6.05 7.68 9.63
CA CYS A 39 -4.98 8.68 9.72
C CYS A 39 -5.10 9.76 8.63
N ALA A 40 -5.54 9.39 7.42
CA ALA A 40 -5.71 10.35 6.33
C ALA A 40 -6.82 11.37 6.64
N VAL A 41 -7.91 10.92 7.26
CA VAL A 41 -9.03 11.78 7.67
C VAL A 41 -8.64 12.64 8.88
N GLU A 42 -7.99 12.06 9.90
CA GLU A 42 -7.55 12.79 11.10
C GLU A 42 -6.52 13.88 10.79
N LEU A 43 -5.69 13.66 9.77
CA LEU A 43 -4.72 14.63 9.28
C LEU A 43 -5.32 15.56 8.22
N HIS A 44 -6.64 15.53 7.96
CA HIS A 44 -7.29 16.41 6.98
C HIS A 44 -6.64 16.40 5.58
N PHE A 45 -6.08 15.25 5.17
CA PHE A 45 -5.53 15.09 3.83
C PHE A 45 -6.54 15.39 2.71
N PRO A 46 -7.81 14.93 2.79
CA PRO A 46 -8.80 15.23 1.75
C PRO A 46 -9.02 16.74 1.57
N ASP A 47 -9.12 17.47 2.68
CA ASP A 47 -9.34 18.91 2.68
C ASP A 47 -8.13 19.65 2.09
N ALA A 48 -6.92 19.23 2.44
CA ALA A 48 -5.67 19.79 1.90
C ALA A 48 -5.51 19.48 0.39
N ILE A 49 -5.89 18.29 -0.08
CA ILE A 49 -5.85 17.95 -1.51
C ILE A 49 -6.88 18.77 -2.29
N LEU A 50 -8.08 18.96 -1.74
CA LEU A 50 -9.15 19.73 -2.36
C LEU A 50 -8.79 21.22 -2.45
N SER A 51 -8.17 21.80 -1.42
CA SER A 51 -7.72 23.20 -1.43
C SER A 51 -6.62 23.46 -2.46
N HIS A 52 -5.85 22.43 -2.83
CA HIS A 52 -4.78 22.50 -3.83
C HIS A 52 -5.22 22.09 -5.25
N GLY A 53 -6.53 21.97 -5.51
CA GLY A 53 -7.04 21.71 -6.86
C GLY A 53 -6.86 20.26 -7.32
N MET A 54 -7.01 19.29 -6.40
CA MET A 54 -6.99 17.84 -6.66
C MET A 54 -5.63 17.21 -7.00
N ALA A 55 -4.60 18.02 -7.28
CA ALA A 55 -3.25 17.56 -7.60
C ALA A 55 -2.22 18.18 -6.63
N ALA A 56 -2.24 17.75 -5.37
CA ALA A 56 -1.26 18.17 -4.38
C ALA A 56 -0.01 17.28 -4.44
N THR A 57 1.17 17.90 -4.51
CA THR A 57 2.45 17.19 -4.34
C THR A 57 2.68 16.86 -2.87
N VAL A 58 3.49 15.83 -2.60
CA VAL A 58 3.89 15.42 -1.23
C VAL A 58 4.50 16.59 -0.44
N SER A 59 5.19 17.52 -1.13
CA SER A 59 5.80 18.70 -0.52
C SER A 59 4.75 19.73 -0.11
N GLU A 60 3.81 20.06 -1.00
CA GLU A 60 2.71 20.99 -0.72
C GLU A 60 1.83 20.47 0.42
N LEU A 61 1.52 19.17 0.39
CA LEU A 61 0.74 18.52 1.43
C LEU A 61 1.48 18.51 2.78
N SER A 62 2.80 18.33 2.78
CA SER A 62 3.59 18.44 4.01
C SER A 62 3.65 19.86 4.56
N ALA A 63 3.64 20.88 3.70
CA ALA A 63 3.59 22.27 4.11
C ALA A 63 2.20 22.63 4.66
N ALA A 64 1.13 22.23 3.96
CA ALA A 64 -0.26 22.46 4.38
C ALA A 64 -0.57 21.80 5.74
N LEU A 65 -0.02 20.61 5.97
CA LEU A 65 -0.21 19.85 7.22
C LEU A 65 0.84 20.16 8.30
N SER A 66 1.76 21.11 8.05
CA SER A 66 2.86 21.45 8.96
C SER A 66 3.67 20.23 9.43
N ILE A 67 3.88 19.26 8.53
CA ILE A 67 4.56 18.01 8.83
C ILE A 67 6.08 18.21 8.72
N PRO A 68 6.86 17.83 9.74
CA PRO A 68 8.31 17.96 9.69
C PRO A 68 8.92 17.18 8.51
N PRO A 69 10.01 17.68 7.90
CA PRO A 69 10.68 17.00 6.79
C PRO A 69 11.24 15.61 7.17
N SER A 70 11.41 15.33 8.46
CA SER A 70 11.75 13.99 8.97
C SER A 70 10.60 12.98 8.88
N LYS A 71 9.35 13.43 8.65
CA LYS A 71 8.15 12.59 8.59
C LYS A 71 7.52 12.52 7.20
N THR A 72 8.02 13.28 6.22
CA THR A 72 7.50 13.28 4.83
C THR A 72 7.65 11.92 4.13
N SER A 73 8.67 11.13 4.50
CA SER A 73 8.82 9.75 4.01
C SER A 73 7.64 8.87 4.41
N ARG A 74 7.17 8.98 5.66
CA ARG A 74 6.00 8.25 6.17
C ARG A 74 4.71 8.72 5.51
N LEU A 75 4.57 10.02 5.29
CA LEU A 75 3.44 10.57 4.54
C LEU A 75 3.37 10.02 3.12
N ARG A 76 4.52 9.93 2.43
CA ARG A 76 4.60 9.32 1.09
C ARG A 76 4.17 7.86 1.09
N VAL A 77 4.62 7.08 2.08
CA VAL A 77 4.23 5.67 2.23
C VAL A 77 2.73 5.56 2.48
N LEU A 78 2.16 6.39 3.36
CA LEU A 78 0.73 6.40 3.66
C LEU A 78 -0.12 6.70 2.42
N LEU A 79 0.22 7.74 1.66
CA LEU A 79 -0.49 8.07 0.41
C LEU A 79 -0.39 6.91 -0.59
N ARG A 80 0.78 6.27 -0.70
CA ARG A 80 0.98 5.14 -1.60
C ARG A 80 0.15 3.91 -1.19
N LEU A 81 0.02 3.65 0.11
CA LEU A 81 -0.80 2.57 0.64
C LEU A 81 -2.31 2.80 0.41
N LEU A 82 -2.75 4.06 0.36
CA LEU A 82 -4.13 4.42 0.03
C LEU A 82 -4.45 4.32 -1.46
N SER A 83 -3.43 4.47 -2.33
CA SER A 83 -3.59 4.32 -3.79
C SER A 83 -3.49 2.86 -4.29
N LEU A 84 -3.11 1.91 -3.42
CA LEU A 84 -2.92 0.48 -3.73
C LEU A 84 -4.18 -0.33 -3.43
#